data_AF-A0A1A9ZX19-F1
#
_entry.id   AF-A0A1A9ZX19-F1
#
_cell.length_a   1.000
_cell.length_b   1.000
_cell.length_c   1.000
_cell.angle_alpha   90.00
_cell.angle_beta   90.00
_cell.angle_gamma   90.00
#
_symmetry.space_group_name_H-M   'P 1'
#
loop_
_entity.id
_entity.type
_entity.pdbx_description
1 polymer ?
#
loop_
_entity_poly.entity_id
_entity_poly.type
_entity_poly.pdbx_seq_one_letter_code
_entity_poly.pdbx_strand_id
1 'polypeptide(L)' 'MLGLTRQFNRSFAHNFTKKHMVRYYRGGHPGCNLPFRLDNPVRFTILFTIFGVTGFGASWIIIMHQMLRPYDYD' A
#
# COMPACT_ATOMS: atom_id res chain seq x y z
N MET A 1 -24.84 17.18 -20.11
CA MET A 1 -24.20 15.90 -19.72
C MET A 1 -22.96 16.05 -18.84
N LEU A 2 -22.19 17.15 -18.95
CA LEU A 2 -20.98 17.42 -18.13
C LEU A 2 -21.18 17.61 -16.62
N GLY A 3 -22.38 17.98 -16.15
CA GLY A 3 -22.66 18.21 -14.71
C GLY A 3 -22.87 16.93 -13.90
N LEU A 4 -23.45 15.91 -14.53
CA LEU A 4 -23.82 14.62 -13.91
C LEU A 4 -22.57 13.78 -13.62
N THR A 5 -21.62 13.76 -14.56
CA THR A 5 -20.31 13.13 -14.38
C THR A 5 -19.46 13.82 -13.31
N ARG A 6 -19.55 15.15 -13.19
CA ARG A 6 -18.83 15.94 -12.19
C ARG A 6 -19.36 15.73 -10.77
N GLN A 7 -20.67 15.55 -10.60
CA GLN A 7 -21.28 15.22 -9.30
C GLN A 7 -20.96 13.79 -8.86
N PHE A 8 -21.00 12.83 -9.78
CA PHE A 8 -20.66 11.44 -9.48
C PHE A 8 -19.18 11.29 -9.05
N ASN A 9 -18.25 11.91 -9.79
CA ASN A 9 -16.83 11.90 -9.44
C ASN A 9 -16.55 12.58 -8.09
N ARG A 10 -17.25 13.67 -7.76
CA ARG A 10 -17.15 14.30 -6.44
C ARG A 10 -17.65 13.37 -5.32
N SER A 11 -18.76 12.69 -5.53
CA SER A 11 -19.33 11.79 -4.53
C SER A 11 -18.43 10.56 -4.31
N PHE A 12 -17.91 9.97 -5.39
CA PHE A 12 -16.97 8.86 -5.30
C PHE A 12 -15.65 9.26 -4.62
N ALA A 13 -15.03 10.36 -5.06
CA ALA A 13 -13.79 10.86 -4.47
C ALA A 13 -13.98 11.22 -2.99
N HIS A 14 -15.06 11.92 -2.64
CA HIS A 14 -15.37 12.29 -1.25
C HIS A 14 -15.55 11.05 -0.36
N ASN A 15 -16.26 10.02 -0.82
CA ASN A 15 -16.43 8.77 -0.07
C ASN A 15 -15.11 8.01 0.09
N PHE A 16 -14.26 8.00 -0.94
CA PHE A 16 -12.93 7.39 -0.88
C PHE A 16 -12.01 8.11 0.10
N THR A 17 -11.89 9.43 -0.01
CA THR A 17 -11.05 10.28 0.86
C THR A 17 -11.47 10.17 2.33
N LYS A 18 -12.78 10.20 2.62
CA LYS A 18 -13.30 10.08 3.99
C LYS A 18 -13.06 8.71 4.62
N LYS A 19 -13.11 7.64 3.80
CA LYS A 19 -12.91 6.26 4.26
C LYS A 19 -11.43 5.88 4.38
N HIS A 20 -10.54 6.47 3.57
CA HIS A 20 -9.16 5.96 3.41
C HIS A 20 -8.06 6.98 3.72
N MET A 21 -8.30 8.29 3.58
CA MET A 21 -7.22 9.28 3.62
C MET A 21 -7.24 10.16 4.87
N VAL A 22 -8.42 10.41 5.47
CA VAL A 22 -8.56 11.36 6.59
C VAL A 22 -8.94 10.62 7.86
N ARG A 23 -7.93 10.12 8.59
CA ARG A 23 -8.08 9.70 9.99
C ARG A 23 -7.74 10.90 10.88
N TYR A 24 -8.72 11.74 11.20
CA TYR A 24 -8.55 12.74 12.26
C TYR A 24 -8.37 12.01 13.59
N TYR A 25 -7.13 11.93 14.08
CA TYR A 25 -6.81 11.19 15.29
C TYR A 25 -6.62 12.14 16.47
N ARG A 26 -7.47 12.00 17.50
CA ARG A 26 -7.51 12.87 18.68
C ARG A 26 -6.43 12.54 19.74
N GLY A 27 -5.56 11.56 19.46
CA GLY A 27 -4.54 11.07 20.40
C GLY A 27 -5.11 10.12 21.47
N GLY A 28 -4.21 9.47 22.24
CA GLY A 28 -4.57 8.73 23.46
C GLY A 28 -4.64 7.21 23.37
N HIS A 29 -4.75 6.61 22.18
CA HIS A 29 -4.65 5.15 22.00
C HIS A 29 -3.43 4.80 21.14
N PRO A 30 -2.47 4.01 21.66
CA PRO A 30 -1.34 3.51 20.88
C PRO A 30 -1.82 2.75 19.64
N GLY A 31 -1.10 2.90 18.51
CA GLY A 31 -1.39 2.12 17.30
C GLY A 31 -2.31 2.77 16.27
N CYS A 32 -3.06 3.80 16.65
CA CYS A 32 -4.05 4.40 15.76
C CYS A 32 -3.52 5.57 14.90
N ASN A 33 -2.33 6.09 15.21
CA ASN A 33 -1.61 7.07 14.40
C ASN A 33 -0.84 6.41 13.24
N LEU A 34 -0.82 5.07 13.17
CA LEU A 34 -0.13 4.36 12.11
C LEU A 34 -1.00 4.27 10.85
N PRO A 35 -0.35 4.27 9.67
CA PRO A 35 -1.05 4.08 8.39
C PRO A 35 -1.57 2.65 8.20
N PHE A 36 -1.25 1.73 9.11
CA PHE A 36 -1.76 0.36 9.17
C PHE A 36 -2.46 0.11 10.51
N ARG A 37 -3.32 -0.91 10.57
CA ARG A 37 -4.09 -1.24 11.77
C ARG A 37 -3.38 -2.32 12.58
N LEU A 38 -3.49 -2.22 13.90
CA LEU A 38 -2.96 -3.19 14.88
C LEU A 38 -4.09 -3.99 15.58
N ASP A 39 -5.29 -4.05 14.99
CA ASP A 39 -6.47 -4.71 15.58
C ASP A 39 -6.34 -6.24 15.68
N ASN A 40 -5.53 -6.84 14.81
CA ASN A 40 -5.35 -8.29 14.79
C ASN A 40 -3.85 -8.61 14.67
N PRO A 41 -3.26 -9.34 15.63
CA PRO A 41 -1.84 -9.66 15.64
C PRO A 41 -1.43 -10.50 14.43
N VAL A 42 -2.29 -11.41 13.95
CA VAL A 42 -2.02 -12.23 12.76
C VAL A 42 -1.94 -11.36 11.50
N ARG A 43 -2.85 -10.38 11.36
CA ARG A 43 -2.81 -9.44 10.22
C ARG A 43 -1.53 -8.62 10.21
N PHE A 44 -1.10 -8.13 11.38
CA PHE A 44 0.16 -7.41 11.51
C PHE A 44 1.35 -8.28 11.09
N THR A 45 1.44 -9.51 11.62
CA THR A 45 2.53 -10.44 11.27
C THR A 45 2.56 -10.75 9.78
N ILE A 46 1.40 -11.00 9.15
CA ILE A 46 1.33 -11.26 7.70
C ILE A 46 1.87 -10.06 6.92
N LEU A 47 1.40 -8.85 7.22
CA LEU A 47 1.85 -7.65 6.53
C LEU A 47 3.35 -7.42 6.75
N PHE A 48 3.82 -7.53 7.99
CA PHE A 48 5.23 -7.38 8.34
C PHE A 48 6.10 -8.39 7.57
N THR A 49 5.70 -9.65 7.52
CA THR A 49 6.41 -10.70 6.77
C THR A 49 6.41 -10.40 5.28
N ILE A 50 5.28 -10.00 4.69
CA ILE A 50 5.22 -9.65 3.25
C ILE A 50 6.17 -8.50 2.95
N PHE A 51 6.09 -7.40 3.70
CA PHE A 51 6.96 -6.24 3.48
C PHE A 51 8.43 -6.58 3.70
N GLY A 52 8.76 -7.37 4.73
CA GLY A 52 10.13 -7.80 5.02
C GLY A 52 10.70 -8.71 3.93
N VAL A 53 9.95 -9.74 3.54
CA VAL A 53 10.36 -10.69 2.49
C VAL A 53 10.44 -10.00 1.13
N THR A 54 9.49 -9.11 0.79
CA THR A 54 9.56 -8.35 -0.46
C THR A 54 10.75 -7.39 -0.46
N GLY A 55 10.96 -6.63 0.62
CA GLY A 55 12.08 -5.69 0.71
C GLY A 55 13.44 -6.37 0.64
N PHE A 56 13.63 -7.44 1.40
CA PHE A 56 14.88 -8.19 1.42
C PHE A 56 15.07 -9.08 0.17
N GLY A 57 14.00 -9.73 -0.28
CA GLY A 57 14.02 -10.62 -1.44
C GLY A 57 14.16 -9.89 -2.77
N ALA A 58 13.71 -8.63 -2.86
CA ALA A 58 13.79 -7.85 -4.10
C ALA A 58 15.23 -7.74 -4.63
N SER A 59 16.21 -7.44 -3.78
CA SER A 59 17.61 -7.36 -4.21
C SER A 59 18.12 -8.69 -4.78
N TRP A 60 17.71 -9.81 -4.20
CA TRP A 60 18.09 -11.14 -4.70
C TRP A 60 17.47 -11.45 -6.06
N ILE A 61 16.18 -11.15 -6.24
CA ILE A 61 15.47 -11.32 -7.51
C ILE A 61 16.12 -10.48 -8.60
N ILE A 62 16.53 -9.24 -8.31
CA ILE A 62 17.23 -8.38 -9.27
C ILE A 62 18.54 -9.02 -9.71
N ILE A 63 19.36 -9.52 -8.77
CA ILE A 63 20.63 -10.18 -9.09
C ILE A 63 20.38 -11.41 -9.98
N MET A 64 19.46 -12.28 -9.59
CA MET A 64 19.10 -13.45 -10.38
C MET A 64 18.64 -13.06 -11.79
N HIS A 65 17.82 -12.02 -11.90
CA HIS A 65 17.41 -11.49 -13.20
C HIS A 65 18.59 -10.99 -14.05
N GLN A 66 19.59 -10.34 -13.45
CA GLN A 66 20.81 -9.94 -14.18
C GLN A 66 21.65 -11.14 -14.60
N MET A 67 21.77 -12.17 -13.76
CA MET A 67 22.55 -13.37 -14.07
C MET A 67 21.94 -14.24 -15.16
N LEU A 68 20.60 -14.24 -15.29
CA LEU A 68 19.89 -15.00 -16.31
C LEU A 68 19.74 -14.25 -17.64
N ARG A 69 20.26 -13.02 -17.75
CA ARG A 69 20.17 -12.25 -18.99
C ARG A 69 21.04 -12.92 -20.06
N PRO A 70 20.49 -13.29 -21.24
CA PRO A 70 21.30 -13.75 -22.35
C PRO A 70 22.19 -12.61 -22.84
N TYR A 71 23.41 -12.94 -23.23
CA TYR A 71 24.28 -11.97 -23.90
C TYR A 71 23.92 -11.98 -25.39
N ASP A 72 23.30 -10.90 -25.86
CA ASP A 72 23.22 -10.60 -27.28
C ASP A 72 24.59 -10.04 -27.70
N TYR A 73 25.48 -10.92 -28.14
CA TYR A 73 26.68 -10.53 -28.87
C TYR A 73 26.32 -10.52 -30.36
N ASP A 74 26.30 -9.34 -30.97
CA ASP A 74 26.36 -9.15 -32.44
C ASP A 74 27.78 -9.46 -32.96
#